data_AF-A0A924R8L8-F1
#
_entry.id   AF-A0A924R8L8-F1
#
_cell.length_a   1.000
_cell.length_b   1.000
_cell.length_c   1.000
_cell.angle_alpha   90.00
_cell.angle_beta   90.00
_cell.angle_gamma   90.00
#
_symmetry.space_group_name_H-M   'P 1'
#
loop_
_entity.id
_entity.type
_entity.pdbx_description
1 polymer ?
#
loop_
_entity_poly.entity_id
_entity_poly.type
_entity_poly.pdbx_seq_one_letter_code
_entity_poly.pdbx_strand_id
1 'polypeptide(L)'
;GDILYGSASNTWSRLAAGTSGQVLTLASSGIPSWTAGTGWFLTGNAGITQPAVPSTYGSSTIGSSENYLGTKDAKDLVFATNNTEKMRLVNSSGYLGIGTAAPSKPLDLEGNLASGMMKIQNTNPSGYSSIDIWSNTAQIGNVGFSNGGSVYPNLFYFATNTTNGMVFSTNNTARMQLDGSSGNIGIGTTFSTANPATAALQIKPGTTSASSAPLKFTAGVNLTTPENGAVEYDGTNYFATNATATRFTIIKSLTSTATLQFPNTSAGTSSTLTVTVTGAVDGDPVSLGVPNASNNSNSNFTAYVSAANTVTVKFNNYSTVAVDPASGTFRVSVMRY
;
A
#
# COMPACT_ATOMS: atom_id res chain seq x y z
N GLY A 1 -25.72 -63.21 14.97
CA GLY A 1 -26.52 -64.37 15.40
C GLY A 1 -27.01 -64.14 16.82
N ASP A 2 -27.94 -64.96 17.28
CA ASP A 2 -28.41 -64.92 18.67
C ASP A 2 -27.27 -65.21 19.67
N ILE A 3 -27.40 -64.73 20.90
CA ILE A 3 -26.45 -64.95 22.00
C ILE A 3 -27.19 -65.54 23.21
N LEU A 4 -26.55 -66.45 23.93
CA LEU A 4 -27.01 -66.90 25.24
C LEU A 4 -26.29 -66.12 26.35
N TYR A 5 -27.04 -65.61 27.33
CA TYR A 5 -26.49 -64.88 28.48
C TYR A 5 -27.11 -65.37 29.78
N GLY A 6 -26.38 -65.26 30.89
CA GLY A 6 -26.89 -65.57 32.23
C GLY A 6 -27.86 -64.47 32.68
N SER A 7 -29.14 -64.78 32.82
CA SER A 7 -30.19 -63.81 33.17
C SER A 7 -30.55 -63.81 34.67
N ALA A 8 -30.20 -64.89 35.38
CA ALA A 8 -30.29 -65.03 36.83
C ALA A 8 -29.34 -66.14 37.31
N SER A 9 -29.24 -66.37 38.63
CA SER A 9 -28.49 -67.51 39.18
C SER A 9 -28.97 -68.80 38.52
N ASN A 10 -28.03 -69.55 37.93
CA ASN A 10 -28.27 -70.81 37.22
C ASN A 10 -29.28 -70.73 36.04
N THR A 11 -29.58 -69.53 35.52
CA THR A 11 -30.53 -69.36 34.41
C THR A 11 -29.85 -68.73 33.20
N TRP A 12 -29.96 -69.39 32.04
CA TRP A 12 -29.53 -68.85 30.75
C TRP A 12 -30.75 -68.39 29.94
N SER A 13 -30.63 -67.26 29.26
CA SER A 13 -31.66 -66.73 28.38
C SER A 13 -31.08 -66.38 27.02
N ARG A 14 -31.93 -66.44 26.00
CA ARG A 14 -31.58 -66.07 24.62
C ARG A 14 -31.79 -64.58 24.42
N LEU A 15 -30.77 -63.89 23.93
CA LEU A 15 -30.86 -62.57 23.32
C LEU A 15 -30.85 -62.75 21.80
N ALA A 16 -31.91 -62.31 21.12
CA ALA A 16 -31.96 -62.33 19.66
C ALA A 16 -30.82 -61.50 19.05
N ALA A 17 -30.41 -61.82 17.82
CA ALA A 17 -29.44 -61.02 17.09
C ALA A 17 -29.87 -59.54 17.00
N GLY A 18 -28.93 -58.63 17.23
CA GLY A 18 -29.15 -57.20 17.03
C GLY A 18 -29.26 -56.84 15.54
N THR A 19 -29.75 -55.63 15.27
CA THR A 19 -29.73 -55.04 13.93
C THR A 19 -28.34 -54.49 13.60
N SER A 20 -28.03 -54.30 12.31
CA SER A 20 -26.79 -53.65 11.89
C SER A 20 -26.62 -52.27 12.56
N GLY A 21 -25.40 -51.96 13.02
CA GLY A 21 -25.07 -50.74 13.75
C GLY A 21 -25.37 -50.76 15.26
N GLN A 22 -25.99 -51.82 15.78
CA GLN A 22 -26.09 -52.02 17.23
C GLN A 22 -24.80 -52.63 17.79
N VAL A 23 -24.47 -52.24 19.02
CA VAL A 23 -23.41 -52.84 19.83
C VAL A 23 -24.04 -53.49 21.05
N LEU A 24 -23.45 -54.60 21.49
CA LEU A 24 -23.86 -55.26 22.72
C LEU A 24 -23.34 -54.42 23.89
N THR A 25 -24.24 -53.90 24.71
CA THR A 25 -23.92 -53.13 25.92
C THR A 25 -24.42 -53.87 27.16
N LEU A 26 -23.96 -53.46 28.33
CA LEU A 26 -24.52 -53.90 29.61
C LEU A 26 -25.54 -52.86 30.07
N ALA A 27 -26.81 -53.24 30.19
CA ALA A 27 -27.82 -52.35 30.74
C ALA A 27 -27.56 -52.06 32.23
N SER A 28 -28.20 -51.04 32.79
CA SER A 28 -28.13 -50.75 34.24
C SER A 28 -28.64 -51.89 35.11
N SER A 29 -29.42 -52.81 34.54
CA SER A 29 -29.83 -54.07 35.17
C SER A 29 -28.74 -55.15 35.23
N GLY A 30 -27.55 -54.91 34.67
CA GLY A 30 -26.47 -55.89 34.59
C GLY A 30 -26.69 -56.99 33.53
N ILE A 31 -27.71 -56.85 32.67
CA ILE A 31 -28.05 -57.81 31.62
C ILE A 31 -27.58 -57.26 30.26
N PRO A 32 -26.93 -58.08 29.41
CA PRO A 32 -26.56 -57.67 28.06
C PRO A 32 -27.78 -57.27 27.22
N SER A 33 -27.70 -56.14 26.52
CA SER A 33 -28.74 -55.66 25.61
C SER A 33 -28.13 -55.02 24.37
N TRP A 34 -28.81 -55.11 23.23
CA TRP A 34 -28.39 -54.38 22.03
C TRP A 34 -28.79 -52.91 22.15
N THR A 35 -27.85 -52.01 21.93
CA THR A 35 -28.08 -50.56 21.87
C THR A 35 -27.51 -50.01 20.58
N ALA A 36 -28.06 -48.92 20.07
CA ALA A 36 -27.44 -48.19 18.96
C ALA A 36 -25.99 -47.82 19.35
N GLY A 37 -25.01 -48.15 18.50
CA GLY A 37 -23.63 -47.75 18.74
C GLY A 37 -23.51 -46.23 18.77
N THR A 38 -23.05 -45.68 19.90
CA THR A 38 -22.74 -44.25 20.06
C THR A 38 -21.26 -43.94 19.85
N GLY A 39 -20.45 -44.97 19.55
CA GLY A 39 -19.01 -44.85 19.32
C GLY A 39 -18.68 -44.57 17.86
N TRP A 40 -17.53 -43.92 17.65
CA TRP A 40 -16.90 -43.81 16.34
C TRP A 40 -16.36 -45.19 15.91
N PHE A 41 -17.01 -45.85 14.95
CA PHE A 41 -16.49 -47.10 14.40
C PHE A 41 -15.25 -46.81 13.52
N LEU A 42 -14.07 -47.27 13.97
CA LEU A 42 -12.76 -47.04 13.31
C LEU A 42 -12.55 -47.89 12.04
N THR A 43 -13.29 -48.99 11.87
CA THR A 43 -13.26 -49.77 10.64
C THR A 43 -14.14 -49.07 9.61
N GLY A 44 -13.54 -48.12 8.88
CA GLY A 44 -14.15 -47.53 7.69
C GLY A 44 -14.68 -48.63 6.76
N ASN A 45 -15.90 -48.43 6.26
CA ASN A 45 -16.60 -49.45 5.48
C ASN A 45 -15.80 -49.85 4.23
N ALA A 46 -15.54 -51.14 4.06
CA ALA A 46 -15.02 -51.67 2.81
C ALA A 46 -16.07 -51.45 1.71
N GLY A 47 -15.80 -50.56 0.75
CA GLY A 47 -16.73 -50.29 -0.35
C GLY A 47 -16.70 -48.89 -0.97
N ILE A 48 -15.83 -47.98 -0.52
CA ILE A 48 -15.73 -46.63 -1.11
C ILE A 48 -14.57 -46.59 -2.10
N THR A 49 -14.87 -46.31 -3.37
CA THR A 49 -13.85 -46.10 -4.41
C THR A 49 -13.57 -44.61 -4.66
N GLN A 50 -14.45 -43.69 -4.25
CA GLN A 50 -14.25 -42.24 -4.28
C GLN A 50 -15.39 -41.54 -3.50
N PRO A 51 -15.15 -40.52 -2.66
CA PRO A 51 -16.23 -39.62 -2.23
C PRO A 51 -16.85 -38.98 -3.48
N ALA A 52 -18.17 -38.93 -3.59
CA ALA A 52 -18.79 -38.17 -4.67
C ALA A 52 -18.37 -36.69 -4.50
N VAL A 53 -17.87 -36.05 -5.56
CA VAL A 53 -17.57 -34.61 -5.50
C VAL A 53 -18.89 -33.88 -5.23
N PRO A 54 -19.06 -33.21 -4.07
CA PRO A 54 -20.30 -32.50 -3.78
C PRO A 54 -20.55 -31.43 -4.83
N SER A 55 -21.79 -31.29 -5.29
CA SER A 55 -22.18 -30.23 -6.23
C SER A 55 -21.97 -28.83 -5.63
N THR A 56 -22.08 -28.70 -4.30
CA THR A 56 -21.68 -27.51 -3.54
C THR A 56 -21.26 -27.93 -2.13
N TYR A 57 -19.99 -27.70 -1.79
CA TYR A 57 -19.49 -27.94 -0.43
C TYR A 57 -20.23 -27.06 0.58
N GLY A 58 -20.65 -27.65 1.70
CA GLY A 58 -21.38 -26.96 2.78
C GLY A 58 -22.91 -27.01 2.70
N SER A 59 -23.50 -27.47 1.57
CA SER A 59 -24.96 -27.58 1.42
C SER A 59 -25.46 -28.92 0.87
N SER A 60 -24.61 -29.71 0.21
CA SER A 60 -24.98 -31.07 -0.24
C SER A 60 -25.13 -32.02 0.95
N THR A 61 -26.17 -32.86 0.93
CA THR A 61 -26.35 -33.93 1.95
C THR A 61 -25.28 -35.00 1.82
N ILE A 62 -24.80 -35.50 2.95
CA ILE A 62 -23.88 -36.63 3.00
C ILE A 62 -24.57 -37.88 2.43
N GLY A 63 -24.00 -38.45 1.38
CA GLY A 63 -24.49 -39.63 0.68
C GLY A 63 -24.53 -40.88 1.58
N SER A 64 -25.41 -41.82 1.26
CA SER A 64 -25.55 -43.08 2.01
C SER A 64 -24.31 -43.98 1.95
N SER A 65 -23.41 -43.73 1.01
CA SER A 65 -22.14 -44.45 0.80
C SER A 65 -20.90 -43.66 1.22
N GLU A 66 -21.05 -42.53 1.91
CA GLU A 66 -19.93 -41.67 2.31
C GLU A 66 -19.51 -41.91 3.77
N ASN A 67 -18.20 -42.02 4.00
CA ASN A 67 -17.63 -41.94 5.35
C ASN A 67 -17.44 -40.47 5.71
N TYR A 68 -17.82 -40.07 6.92
CA TYR A 68 -17.70 -38.69 7.37
C TYR A 68 -17.38 -38.62 8.87
N LEU A 69 -16.71 -37.54 9.27
CA LEU A 69 -16.54 -37.11 10.66
C LEU A 69 -17.44 -35.89 10.89
N GLY A 70 -18.64 -36.10 11.42
CA GLY A 70 -19.54 -35.01 11.78
C GLY A 70 -20.90 -35.47 12.29
N THR A 71 -21.85 -34.55 12.25
CA THR A 71 -23.26 -34.72 12.59
C THR A 71 -24.10 -34.79 11.30
N LYS A 72 -25.24 -35.49 11.33
CA LYS A 72 -26.25 -35.49 10.24
C LYS A 72 -27.50 -34.70 10.61
N ASP A 73 -27.64 -34.37 11.88
CA ASP A 73 -28.67 -33.49 12.42
C ASP A 73 -28.16 -32.05 12.50
N ALA A 74 -29.06 -31.13 12.85
CA ALA A 74 -28.78 -29.70 12.92
C ALA A 74 -27.99 -29.32 14.20
N LYS A 75 -26.84 -29.95 14.43
CA LYS A 75 -25.99 -29.78 15.61
C LYS A 75 -24.55 -29.50 15.22
N ASP A 76 -23.89 -28.69 16.03
CA ASP A 76 -22.48 -28.35 15.85
C ASP A 76 -21.59 -29.58 16.06
N LEU A 77 -20.46 -29.64 15.36
CA LEU A 77 -19.39 -30.61 15.64
C LEU A 77 -18.37 -29.96 16.57
N VAL A 78 -18.21 -30.52 17.77
CA VAL A 78 -17.34 -29.98 18.82
C VAL A 78 -16.11 -30.87 19.02
N PHE A 79 -14.94 -30.24 19.06
CA PHE A 79 -13.67 -30.85 19.47
C PHE A 79 -13.32 -30.33 20.87
N ALA A 80 -13.24 -31.24 21.84
CA ALA A 80 -12.99 -30.91 23.23
C ALA A 80 -11.89 -31.78 23.84
N THR A 81 -11.13 -31.22 24.77
CA THR A 81 -10.19 -31.95 25.63
C THR A 81 -10.42 -31.54 27.06
N ASN A 82 -10.29 -32.49 28.00
CA ASN A 82 -10.56 -32.25 29.43
C ASN A 82 -11.93 -31.57 29.67
N ASN A 83 -12.99 -32.11 29.04
CA ASN A 83 -14.36 -31.59 29.11
C ASN A 83 -14.49 -30.09 28.75
N THR A 84 -13.54 -29.55 27.99
CA THR A 84 -13.51 -28.15 27.56
C THR A 84 -13.44 -28.10 26.04
N GLU A 85 -14.41 -27.44 25.43
CA GLU A 85 -14.43 -27.17 23.99
C GLU A 85 -13.22 -26.32 23.57
N LYS A 86 -12.56 -26.73 22.50
CA LYS A 86 -11.37 -26.07 21.92
C LYS A 86 -11.63 -25.55 20.51
N MET A 87 -12.44 -26.28 19.75
CA MET A 87 -12.74 -25.98 18.36
C MET A 87 -14.16 -26.46 18.04
N ARG A 88 -14.86 -25.73 17.16
CA ARG A 88 -16.23 -26.06 16.76
C ARG A 88 -16.52 -25.74 15.31
N LEU A 89 -17.24 -26.62 14.63
CA LEU A 89 -17.85 -26.34 13.34
C LEU A 89 -19.34 -26.09 13.56
N VAL A 90 -19.77 -24.85 13.30
CA VAL A 90 -21.15 -24.40 13.60
C VAL A 90 -22.09 -24.84 12.49
N ASN A 91 -23.19 -25.52 12.83
CA ASN A 91 -24.14 -26.05 11.87
C ASN A 91 -24.81 -24.94 11.03
N SER A 92 -25.23 -23.84 11.67
CA SER A 92 -25.99 -22.78 10.98
C SER A 92 -25.17 -21.97 9.97
N SER A 93 -23.87 -21.79 10.19
CA SER A 93 -22.99 -21.00 9.32
C SER A 93 -21.99 -21.83 8.53
N GLY A 94 -21.70 -23.06 8.96
CA GLY A 94 -20.60 -23.87 8.44
C GLY A 94 -19.21 -23.33 8.81
N TYR A 95 -19.12 -22.38 9.76
CA TYR A 95 -17.86 -21.73 10.11
C TYR A 95 -17.11 -22.49 11.20
N LEU A 96 -15.79 -22.49 11.08
CA LEU A 96 -14.87 -23.11 12.01
C LEU A 96 -14.37 -22.07 13.02
N GLY A 97 -14.75 -22.23 14.29
CA GLY A 97 -14.21 -21.46 15.41
C GLY A 97 -13.13 -22.24 16.15
N ILE A 98 -12.01 -21.59 16.48
CA ILE A 98 -10.99 -22.10 17.41
C ILE A 98 -10.89 -21.10 18.55
N GLY A 99 -11.25 -21.53 19.77
CA GLY A 99 -11.32 -20.65 20.94
C GLY A 99 -12.51 -19.68 20.99
N THR A 100 -13.45 -19.75 20.03
CA THR A 100 -14.68 -18.95 20.00
C THR A 100 -15.94 -19.80 19.79
N ALA A 101 -17.03 -19.45 20.48
CA ALA A 101 -18.32 -20.11 20.35
C ALA A 101 -19.18 -19.57 19.20
N ALA A 102 -18.88 -18.36 18.71
CA ALA A 102 -19.67 -17.62 17.74
C ALA A 102 -18.79 -17.06 16.59
N PRO A 103 -18.14 -17.94 15.80
CA PRO A 103 -17.28 -17.51 14.70
C PRO A 103 -18.06 -16.66 13.70
N SER A 104 -17.47 -15.53 13.30
CA SER A 104 -18.06 -14.55 12.38
C SER A 104 -17.48 -14.63 10.96
N LYS A 105 -16.51 -15.52 10.76
CA LYS A 105 -15.77 -15.77 9.51
C LYS A 105 -15.61 -17.28 9.31
N PRO A 106 -15.40 -17.75 8.07
CA PRO A 106 -15.22 -19.19 7.79
C PRO A 106 -14.18 -19.89 8.66
N LEU A 107 -13.12 -19.18 9.02
CA LEU A 107 -12.16 -19.58 10.04
C LEU A 107 -11.99 -18.38 10.99
N ASP A 108 -12.32 -18.57 12.26
CA ASP A 108 -12.23 -17.55 13.30
C ASP A 108 -11.39 -18.10 14.47
N LEU A 109 -10.31 -17.40 14.82
CA LEU A 109 -9.38 -17.79 15.89
C LEU A 109 -9.43 -16.72 16.97
N GLU A 110 -9.85 -17.09 18.17
CA GLU A 110 -9.86 -16.22 19.34
C GLU A 110 -9.05 -16.81 20.50
N GLY A 111 -8.34 -15.96 21.22
CA GLY A 111 -7.49 -16.37 22.32
C GLY A 111 -6.92 -15.17 23.06
N ASN A 112 -6.74 -15.33 24.38
CA ASN A 112 -6.04 -14.36 25.22
C ASN A 112 -4.61 -14.88 25.48
N LEU A 113 -3.69 -14.55 24.57
CA LEU A 113 -2.32 -15.05 24.54
C LEU A 113 -1.32 -13.89 24.70
N ALA A 114 -0.18 -14.15 25.34
CA ALA A 114 0.91 -13.18 25.44
C ALA A 114 1.70 -12.99 24.11
N SER A 115 1.40 -13.79 23.08
CA SER A 115 2.10 -13.82 21.79
C SER A 115 1.11 -14.00 20.64
N GLY A 116 1.59 -14.17 19.41
CA GLY A 116 0.75 -14.26 18.22
C GLY A 116 -0.28 -15.39 18.24
N MET A 117 -1.45 -15.12 17.66
CA MET A 117 -2.59 -16.04 17.56
C MET A 117 -2.37 -17.20 16.56
N MET A 118 -1.59 -16.97 15.51
CA MET A 118 -1.32 -17.93 14.44
C MET A 118 0.17 -17.95 14.12
N LYS A 119 0.73 -19.15 13.93
CA LYS A 119 2.09 -19.35 13.46
C LYS A 119 2.05 -19.94 12.06
N ILE A 120 2.65 -19.24 11.09
CA ILE A 120 2.92 -19.74 9.75
C ILE A 120 4.44 -19.85 9.63
N GLN A 121 4.94 -21.06 9.47
CA GLN A 121 6.37 -21.31 9.36
C GLN A 121 6.65 -22.31 8.24
N ASN A 122 7.50 -21.88 7.31
CA ASN A 122 8.16 -22.74 6.35
C ASN A 122 9.62 -22.93 6.80
N THR A 123 9.99 -24.16 7.13
CA THR A 123 11.33 -24.50 7.61
C THR A 123 12.34 -24.76 6.50
N ASN A 124 11.93 -24.68 5.22
CA ASN A 124 12.86 -24.74 4.11
C ASN A 124 13.72 -23.46 4.09
N PRO A 125 15.07 -23.53 4.15
CA PRO A 125 15.95 -22.35 4.16
C PRO A 125 15.79 -21.41 2.95
N SER A 126 15.32 -21.93 1.81
CA SER A 126 15.02 -21.15 0.60
C SER A 126 13.52 -20.92 0.39
N GLY A 127 12.70 -21.32 1.35
CA GLY A 127 11.25 -21.20 1.31
C GLY A 127 10.73 -19.86 1.83
N TYR A 128 9.40 -19.75 1.77
CA TYR A 128 8.64 -18.58 2.20
C TYR A 128 7.58 -19.03 3.20
N SER A 129 7.43 -18.27 4.29
CA SER A 129 6.28 -18.38 5.18
C SER A 129 5.28 -17.32 4.74
N SER A 130 4.16 -17.69 4.12
CA SER A 130 3.19 -16.73 3.57
C SER A 130 1.74 -17.12 3.74
N ILE A 131 0.88 -16.11 3.66
CA ILE A 131 -0.53 -16.25 3.34
C ILE A 131 -0.68 -15.92 1.86
N ASP A 132 -1.19 -16.88 1.10
CA ASP A 132 -1.37 -16.72 -0.34
C ASP A 132 -2.74 -16.11 -0.65
N ILE A 133 -2.76 -15.15 -1.56
CA ILE A 133 -3.95 -14.44 -2.02
C ILE A 133 -4.27 -14.92 -3.42
N TRP A 134 -5.48 -15.44 -3.59
CA TRP A 134 -5.95 -16.03 -4.84
C TRP A 134 -7.05 -15.17 -5.48
N SER A 135 -7.06 -15.11 -6.81
CA SER A 135 -8.26 -14.84 -7.59
C SER A 135 -9.13 -16.10 -7.66
N ASN A 136 -10.23 -16.04 -8.40
CA ASN A 136 -11.05 -17.21 -8.69
C ASN A 136 -10.34 -18.28 -9.56
N THR A 137 -9.14 -18.01 -10.08
CA THR A 137 -8.44 -18.90 -11.02
C THR A 137 -6.96 -19.12 -10.72
N ALA A 138 -6.28 -18.23 -9.99
CA ALA A 138 -4.84 -18.32 -9.75
C ALA A 138 -4.40 -17.57 -8.49
N GLN A 139 -3.22 -17.90 -7.97
CA GLN A 139 -2.55 -17.09 -6.96
C GLN A 139 -2.11 -15.76 -7.59
N ILE A 140 -2.52 -14.64 -7.01
CA ILE A 140 -2.23 -13.29 -7.51
C ILE A 140 -1.25 -12.51 -6.63
N GLY A 141 -1.00 -12.99 -5.42
CA GLY A 141 -0.05 -12.37 -4.51
C GLY A 141 0.06 -13.11 -3.19
N ASN A 142 0.85 -12.55 -2.28
CA ASN A 142 1.03 -13.09 -0.95
C ASN A 142 1.62 -12.04 0.01
N VAL A 143 1.41 -12.29 1.30
CA VAL A 143 2.05 -11.55 2.39
C VAL A 143 2.85 -12.54 3.21
N GLY A 144 4.11 -12.23 3.49
CA GLY A 144 4.95 -13.21 4.17
C GLY A 144 6.36 -12.74 4.48
N PHE A 145 7.17 -13.72 4.88
CA PHE A 145 8.58 -13.56 5.18
C PHE A 145 9.39 -14.63 4.44
N SER A 146 10.49 -14.21 3.83
CA SER A 146 11.39 -15.06 3.06
C SER A 146 12.62 -15.44 3.87
N ASN A 147 12.98 -16.72 3.87
CA ASN A 147 14.16 -17.21 4.58
C ASN A 147 15.45 -16.80 3.84
N GLY A 148 16.60 -16.86 4.53
CA GLY A 148 17.87 -16.33 4.03
C GLY A 148 18.42 -16.97 2.75
N GLY A 149 17.96 -18.17 2.38
CA GLY A 149 18.32 -18.83 1.11
C GLY A 149 17.38 -18.52 -0.06
N SER A 150 16.43 -17.59 0.12
CA SER A 150 15.44 -17.18 -0.88
C SER A 150 15.97 -16.06 -1.80
N VAL A 151 15.21 -15.72 -2.84
CA VAL A 151 15.49 -14.58 -3.76
C VAL A 151 15.46 -13.24 -3.02
N TYR A 152 14.60 -13.11 -2.00
CA TYR A 152 14.50 -11.94 -1.15
C TYR A 152 15.00 -12.29 0.26
N PRO A 153 16.30 -12.43 0.52
CA PRO A 153 16.77 -13.05 1.76
C PRO A 153 16.41 -12.22 3.01
N ASN A 154 15.72 -12.86 3.97
CA ASN A 154 15.35 -12.28 5.27
C ASN A 154 14.50 -11.01 5.21
N LEU A 155 13.57 -10.93 4.25
CA LEU A 155 12.69 -9.78 4.08
C LEU A 155 11.23 -10.13 4.39
N PHE A 156 10.54 -9.19 5.01
CA PHE A 156 9.08 -9.16 5.02
C PHE A 156 8.59 -8.53 3.72
N TYR A 157 7.53 -9.05 3.14
CA TYR A 157 7.02 -8.56 1.86
C TYR A 157 5.50 -8.62 1.74
N PHE A 158 4.99 -7.72 0.91
CA PHE A 158 3.68 -7.77 0.29
C PHE A 158 3.95 -7.82 -1.22
N ALA A 159 3.45 -8.85 -1.91
CA ALA A 159 3.80 -9.07 -3.32
C ALA A 159 2.57 -9.40 -4.15
N THR A 160 2.63 -9.02 -5.42
CA THR A 160 1.82 -9.59 -6.50
C THR A 160 2.70 -10.54 -7.33
N ASN A 161 2.13 -11.66 -7.77
CA ASN A 161 2.87 -12.69 -8.52
C ASN A 161 2.61 -12.58 -10.03
N THR A 162 2.02 -11.46 -10.46
CA THR A 162 1.64 -11.13 -11.84
C THR A 162 1.92 -9.64 -12.07
N THR A 163 1.63 -9.13 -13.28
CA THR A 163 1.72 -7.68 -13.59
C THR A 163 0.60 -6.84 -12.95
N ASN A 164 -0.07 -7.37 -11.93
CA ASN A 164 -1.03 -6.63 -11.12
C ASN A 164 -0.31 -5.60 -10.26
N GLY A 165 -0.83 -4.37 -10.23
CA GLY A 165 -0.34 -3.33 -9.34
C GLY A 165 -0.71 -3.56 -7.87
N MET A 166 -0.12 -2.77 -6.99
CA MET A 166 -0.44 -2.74 -5.56
C MET A 166 -0.99 -1.37 -5.16
N VAL A 167 -1.98 -1.33 -4.29
CA VAL A 167 -2.63 -0.08 -3.85
C VAL A 167 -2.62 0.01 -2.34
N PHE A 168 -2.16 1.15 -1.83
CA PHE A 168 -2.41 1.57 -0.45
C PHE A 168 -3.57 2.56 -0.45
N SER A 169 -4.66 2.21 0.23
CA SER A 169 -5.90 2.98 0.19
C SER A 169 -6.43 3.32 1.58
N THR A 170 -7.14 4.44 1.68
CA THR A 170 -7.93 4.82 2.85
C THR A 170 -9.28 5.34 2.39
N ASN A 171 -10.36 4.98 3.10
CA ASN A 171 -11.74 5.33 2.72
C ASN A 171 -12.04 5.00 1.24
N ASN A 172 -11.69 3.77 0.84
CA ASN A 172 -11.86 3.26 -0.53
C ASN A 172 -11.20 4.12 -1.64
N THR A 173 -10.22 4.95 -1.28
CA THR A 173 -9.49 5.83 -2.21
C THR A 173 -8.00 5.48 -2.18
N ALA A 174 -7.42 5.21 -3.35
CA ALA A 174 -5.99 4.99 -3.48
C ALA A 174 -5.21 6.24 -3.06
N ARG A 175 -4.24 6.07 -2.16
CA ARG A 175 -3.32 7.11 -1.67
C ARG A 175 -1.91 6.91 -2.20
N MET A 176 -1.53 5.66 -2.46
CA MET A 176 -0.32 5.30 -3.18
C MET A 176 -0.61 4.09 -4.05
N GLN A 177 0.00 4.02 -5.22
CA GLN A 177 -0.11 2.90 -6.13
C GLN A 177 1.25 2.52 -6.70
N LEU A 178 1.59 1.23 -6.68
CA LEU A 178 2.67 0.66 -7.48
C LEU A 178 2.07 0.13 -8.77
N ASP A 179 2.56 0.59 -9.92
CA ASP A 179 2.17 0.05 -11.22
C ASP A 179 2.84 -1.31 -11.45
N GLY A 180 2.03 -2.34 -11.72
CA GLY A 180 2.54 -3.72 -11.83
C GLY A 180 3.30 -4.02 -13.12
N SER A 181 3.26 -3.14 -14.13
CA SER A 181 3.98 -3.33 -15.39
C SER A 181 5.30 -2.57 -15.41
N SER A 182 5.34 -1.34 -14.89
CA SER A 182 6.52 -0.48 -14.89
C SER A 182 7.29 -0.47 -13.57
N GLY A 183 6.68 -0.87 -12.46
CA GLY A 183 7.25 -0.71 -11.12
C GLY A 183 7.26 0.72 -10.61
N ASN A 184 6.62 1.65 -11.33
CA ASN A 184 6.55 3.07 -10.96
C ASN A 184 5.58 3.29 -9.78
N ILE A 185 5.89 4.27 -8.94
CA ILE A 185 5.10 4.62 -7.75
C ILE A 185 4.33 5.92 -7.97
N GLY A 186 3.03 5.88 -7.77
CA GLY A 186 2.15 7.03 -7.69
C GLY A 186 1.89 7.40 -6.22
N ILE A 187 2.07 8.66 -5.82
CA ILE A 187 1.69 9.18 -4.50
C ILE A 187 0.60 10.25 -4.65
N GLY A 188 -0.56 10.00 -4.05
CA GLY A 188 -1.75 10.84 -4.16
C GLY A 188 -2.40 10.83 -5.54
N THR A 189 -1.93 9.96 -6.43
CA THR A 189 -2.40 9.80 -7.82
C THR A 189 -2.57 8.32 -8.13
N THR A 190 -3.47 8.00 -9.06
CA THR A 190 -3.68 6.65 -9.57
C THR A 190 -3.27 6.55 -11.02
N PHE A 191 -2.75 5.40 -11.43
CA PHE A 191 -2.41 5.12 -12.82
C PHE A 191 -3.63 4.63 -13.59
N SER A 192 -3.80 5.17 -14.80
CA SER A 192 -4.85 4.81 -15.75
C SER A 192 -4.38 5.10 -17.17
N THR A 193 -5.18 4.80 -18.19
CA THR A 193 -4.87 5.20 -19.57
C THR A 193 -4.81 6.73 -19.74
N ALA A 194 -5.57 7.48 -18.95
CA ALA A 194 -5.56 8.95 -18.95
C ALA A 194 -4.46 9.57 -18.06
N ASN A 195 -3.94 8.81 -17.09
CA ASN A 195 -2.81 9.18 -16.26
C ASN A 195 -1.78 8.03 -16.22
N PRO A 196 -1.03 7.80 -17.31
CA PRO A 196 -0.08 6.69 -17.38
C PRO A 196 1.10 6.89 -16.42
N ALA A 197 1.70 5.78 -15.98
CA ALA A 197 2.86 5.79 -15.11
C ALA A 197 4.14 6.16 -15.88
N THR A 198 4.48 7.45 -15.96
CA THR A 198 5.56 7.96 -16.82
C THR A 198 6.87 8.23 -16.08
N ALA A 199 6.90 8.11 -14.75
CA ALA A 199 8.07 8.33 -13.93
C ALA A 199 8.13 7.32 -12.77
N ALA A 200 9.35 6.98 -12.34
CA ALA A 200 9.59 6.09 -11.19
C ALA A 200 8.85 6.54 -9.92
N LEU A 201 8.78 7.86 -9.71
CA LEU A 201 7.94 8.48 -8.69
C LEU A 201 7.11 9.60 -9.33
N GLN A 202 5.79 9.42 -9.34
CA GLN A 202 4.83 10.41 -9.81
C GLN A 202 3.97 10.87 -8.63
N ILE A 203 3.99 12.16 -8.32
CA ILE A 203 3.27 12.73 -7.19
C ILE A 203 2.10 13.56 -7.73
N LYS A 204 0.96 13.56 -7.02
CA LYS A 204 -0.19 14.38 -7.38
C LYS A 204 0.20 15.85 -7.60
N PRO A 205 -0.43 16.53 -8.56
CA PRO A 205 -0.23 17.96 -8.73
C PRO A 205 -0.75 18.73 -7.51
N GLY A 206 -0.20 19.93 -7.33
CA GLY A 206 -0.70 20.86 -6.33
C GLY A 206 -1.92 21.62 -6.82
N THR A 207 -2.56 22.32 -5.90
CA THR A 207 -3.64 23.24 -6.19
C THR A 207 -3.25 24.65 -5.76
N THR A 208 -4.09 25.64 -6.02
CA THR A 208 -3.92 26.99 -5.49
C THR A 208 -4.16 27.10 -3.99
N SER A 209 -4.70 26.05 -3.35
CA SER A 209 -4.95 26.01 -1.92
C SER A 209 -3.68 25.75 -1.11
N ALA A 210 -3.58 26.36 0.06
CA ALA A 210 -2.53 26.06 1.04
C ALA A 210 -2.48 24.55 1.35
N SER A 211 -1.29 24.06 1.72
CA SER A 211 -1.05 22.65 2.06
C SER A 211 -1.31 21.63 0.94
N SER A 212 -1.35 22.07 -0.31
CA SER A 212 -1.56 21.18 -1.46
C SER A 212 -0.33 20.94 -2.32
N ALA A 213 0.83 21.52 -1.98
CA ALA A 213 2.06 21.35 -2.76
C ALA A 213 2.38 19.86 -3.04
N PRO A 214 2.80 19.49 -4.26
CA PRO A 214 3.19 18.12 -4.59
C PRO A 214 4.30 17.59 -3.69
N LEU A 215 5.30 18.44 -3.44
CA LEU A 215 6.47 18.13 -2.63
C LEU A 215 6.69 19.30 -1.67
N LYS A 216 6.82 18.99 -0.38
CA LYS A 216 7.12 19.96 0.66
C LYS A 216 8.22 19.39 1.55
N PHE A 217 9.28 20.17 1.75
CA PHE A 217 10.29 19.87 2.76
C PHE A 217 9.93 20.57 4.06
N THR A 218 10.11 19.86 5.17
CA THR A 218 10.10 20.48 6.51
C THR A 218 11.51 20.95 6.81
N ALA A 219 11.66 22.11 7.45
CA ALA A 219 12.96 22.65 7.81
C ALA A 219 13.74 21.65 8.69
N GLY A 220 15.02 21.46 8.39
CA GLY A 220 15.94 20.60 9.13
C GLY A 220 17.33 21.20 9.23
N VAL A 221 18.28 20.43 9.75
CA VAL A 221 19.71 20.79 9.74
C VAL A 221 20.35 20.18 8.50
N ASN A 222 21.12 20.97 7.75
CA ASN A 222 21.88 20.45 6.62
C ASN A 222 22.96 19.45 7.07
N LEU A 223 23.21 18.41 6.28
CA LEU A 223 24.23 17.39 6.53
C LEU A 223 25.62 18.03 6.72
N THR A 224 26.35 17.61 7.75
CA THR A 224 27.73 18.06 8.00
C THR A 224 28.70 17.58 6.92
N THR A 225 28.44 16.39 6.36
CA THR A 225 29.14 15.84 5.20
C THR A 225 28.19 15.89 4.00
N PRO A 226 28.47 16.72 2.98
CA PRO A 226 27.59 16.82 1.83
C PRO A 226 27.48 15.48 1.08
N GLU A 227 26.25 15.08 0.77
CA GLU A 227 25.95 13.84 0.05
C GLU A 227 25.51 14.14 -1.38
N ASN A 228 26.15 13.50 -2.36
CA ASN A 228 25.83 13.69 -3.78
C ASN A 228 24.35 13.36 -4.05
N GLY A 229 23.63 14.28 -4.68
CA GLY A 229 22.22 14.13 -5.01
C GLY A 229 21.24 14.52 -3.89
N ALA A 230 21.74 14.91 -2.72
CA ALA A 230 20.88 15.37 -1.62
C ALA A 230 20.22 16.72 -1.95
N VAL A 231 18.94 16.84 -1.59
CA VAL A 231 18.19 18.10 -1.57
C VAL A 231 17.76 18.38 -0.14
N GLU A 232 18.12 19.55 0.37
CA GLU A 232 17.95 19.92 1.78
C GLU A 232 17.22 21.25 1.92
N TYR A 233 16.52 21.46 3.03
CA TYR A 233 15.87 22.73 3.35
C TYR A 233 16.11 23.07 4.82
N ASP A 234 16.77 24.19 5.08
CA ASP A 234 17.15 24.61 6.44
C ASP A 234 16.14 25.56 7.11
N GLY A 235 15.00 25.82 6.45
CA GLY A 235 14.03 26.84 6.88
C GLY A 235 14.18 28.18 6.15
N THR A 236 15.35 28.44 5.54
CA THR A 236 15.63 29.68 4.79
C THR A 236 15.91 29.39 3.32
N ASN A 237 16.73 28.39 3.04
CA ASN A 237 17.27 28.07 1.73
C ASN A 237 17.08 26.59 1.40
N TYR A 238 16.83 26.33 0.12
CA TYR A 238 16.92 24.99 -0.43
C TYR A 238 18.33 24.78 -0.96
N PHE A 239 18.84 23.56 -0.82
CA PHE A 239 20.17 23.19 -1.29
C PHE A 239 20.12 21.96 -2.17
N ALA A 240 21.04 21.87 -3.13
CA ALA A 240 21.34 20.67 -3.88
C ALA A 240 22.85 20.42 -3.84
N THR A 241 23.25 19.17 -3.63
CA THR A 241 24.67 18.79 -3.55
C THR A 241 25.06 17.96 -4.78
N ASN A 242 26.21 18.30 -5.38
CA ASN A 242 26.71 17.62 -6.57
C ASN A 242 27.69 16.47 -6.24
N ALA A 243 28.20 15.81 -7.28
CA ALA A 243 29.13 14.69 -7.16
C ALA A 243 30.49 15.05 -6.52
N THR A 244 30.84 16.34 -6.43
CA THR A 244 32.07 16.81 -5.78
C THR A 244 31.85 17.19 -4.31
N ALA A 245 30.71 16.81 -3.72
CA ALA A 245 30.31 17.19 -2.36
C ALA A 245 30.23 18.72 -2.15
N THR A 246 30.02 19.49 -3.22
CA THR A 246 29.77 20.93 -3.12
C THR A 246 28.28 21.17 -2.97
N ARG A 247 27.90 21.87 -1.90
CA ARG A 247 26.52 22.28 -1.65
C ARG A 247 26.23 23.62 -2.33
N PHE A 248 25.19 23.63 -3.15
CA PHE A 248 24.70 24.84 -3.82
C PHE A 248 23.34 25.22 -3.27
N THR A 249 23.11 26.51 -3.05
CA THR A 249 21.75 27.02 -2.83
C THR A 249 20.99 26.93 -4.14
N ILE A 250 19.80 26.34 -4.11
CA ILE A 250 18.87 26.41 -5.24
C ILE A 250 18.33 27.83 -5.30
N ILE A 251 18.61 28.52 -6.40
CA ILE A 251 18.32 29.96 -6.53
C ILE A 251 16.82 30.23 -6.38
N LYS A 252 16.49 31.14 -5.47
CA LYS A 252 15.16 31.73 -5.34
C LYS A 252 15.10 32.96 -6.25
N SER A 253 14.42 32.86 -7.39
CA SER A 253 14.26 33.98 -8.32
C SER A 253 12.86 34.56 -8.21
N LEU A 254 12.76 35.88 -8.06
CA LEU A 254 11.54 36.65 -8.26
C LEU A 254 11.51 37.10 -9.71
N THR A 255 10.42 36.85 -10.43
CA THR A 255 10.32 37.22 -11.84
C THR A 255 9.16 38.16 -12.10
N SER A 256 9.35 39.10 -13.02
CA SER A 256 8.31 40.00 -13.50
C SER A 256 8.59 40.40 -14.96
N THR A 257 7.55 40.87 -15.65
CA THR A 257 7.68 41.43 -16.99
C THR A 257 6.94 42.76 -17.06
N ALA A 258 7.43 43.67 -17.90
CA ALA A 258 6.76 44.93 -18.18
C ALA A 258 7.04 45.38 -19.61
N THR A 259 6.02 45.96 -20.25
CA THR A 259 6.22 46.69 -21.50
C THR A 259 6.78 48.07 -21.17
N LEU A 260 8.01 48.33 -21.56
CA LEU A 260 8.69 49.60 -21.32
C LEU A 260 8.83 50.34 -22.65
N GLN A 261 8.38 51.60 -22.67
CA GLN A 261 8.66 52.53 -23.75
C GLN A 261 9.54 53.64 -23.23
N PHE A 262 10.84 53.53 -23.50
CA PHE A 262 11.79 54.57 -23.13
C PHE A 262 11.53 55.83 -23.96
N PRO A 263 11.79 57.02 -23.40
CA PRO A 263 11.76 58.24 -24.19
C PRO A 263 12.96 58.27 -25.16
N ASN A 264 12.84 59.09 -26.20
CA ASN A 264 13.99 59.45 -27.03
C ASN A 264 15.09 60.10 -26.15
N THR A 265 16.20 59.40 -26.00
CA THR A 265 17.26 59.71 -25.04
C THR A 265 18.42 60.39 -25.76
N SER A 266 18.77 61.61 -25.35
CA SER A 266 19.83 62.41 -25.97
C SER A 266 21.22 61.73 -25.93
N ALA A 267 22.09 62.11 -26.86
CA ALA A 267 23.46 61.64 -26.94
C ALA A 267 24.21 61.79 -25.61
N GLY A 268 24.91 60.73 -25.17
CA GLY A 268 25.68 60.72 -23.92
C GLY A 268 24.86 60.77 -22.62
N THR A 269 23.53 60.61 -22.69
CA THR A 269 22.65 60.65 -21.51
C THR A 269 21.99 59.30 -21.25
N SER A 270 21.16 59.23 -20.20
CA SER A 270 20.43 58.02 -19.83
C SER A 270 18.99 58.34 -19.47
N SER A 271 18.12 57.37 -19.69
CA SER A 271 16.73 57.39 -19.23
C SER A 271 16.44 56.13 -18.43
N THR A 272 15.44 56.22 -17.56
CA THR A 272 15.10 55.14 -16.64
C THR A 272 13.60 54.93 -16.61
N LEU A 273 13.20 53.68 -16.52
CA LEU A 273 11.82 53.24 -16.24
C LEU A 273 11.87 52.17 -15.17
N THR A 274 10.74 51.87 -14.54
CA THR A 274 10.68 50.90 -13.45
C THR A 274 9.80 49.70 -13.80
N VAL A 275 10.14 48.57 -13.19
CA VAL A 275 9.37 47.33 -13.21
C VAL A 275 9.07 46.96 -11.76
N THR A 276 7.80 46.67 -11.46
CA THR A 276 7.42 46.14 -10.14
C THR A 276 7.81 44.67 -10.06
N VAL A 277 8.65 44.32 -9.09
CA VAL A 277 9.05 42.95 -8.77
C VAL A 277 8.81 42.74 -7.27
N THR A 278 7.61 42.28 -6.91
CA THR A 278 7.22 42.09 -5.51
C THR A 278 8.19 41.16 -4.78
N GLY A 279 8.71 41.61 -3.64
CA GLY A 279 9.71 40.93 -2.84
C GLY A 279 11.16 41.34 -3.12
N ALA A 280 11.44 42.14 -4.15
CA ALA A 280 12.79 42.62 -4.43
C ALA A 280 13.26 43.60 -3.35
N VAL A 281 14.51 43.47 -2.92
CA VAL A 281 15.16 44.32 -1.92
C VAL A 281 16.43 44.95 -2.52
N ASP A 282 16.78 46.16 -2.07
CA ASP A 282 17.99 46.85 -2.52
C ASP A 282 19.23 45.96 -2.41
N GLY A 283 20.08 45.99 -3.43
CA GLY A 283 21.25 45.13 -3.55
C GLY A 283 21.02 43.71 -4.11
N ASP A 284 19.76 43.24 -4.27
CA ASP A 284 19.52 41.95 -4.92
C ASP A 284 20.03 41.98 -6.39
N PRO A 285 20.78 40.95 -6.84
CA PRO A 285 21.23 40.87 -8.22
C PRO A 285 20.06 40.79 -9.21
N VAL A 286 20.17 41.56 -10.30
CA VAL A 286 19.15 41.63 -11.36
C VAL A 286 19.69 41.08 -12.67
N SER A 287 18.98 40.12 -13.25
CA SER A 287 19.16 39.67 -14.63
C SER A 287 18.07 40.29 -15.51
N LEU A 288 18.48 41.03 -16.53
CA LEU A 288 17.58 41.75 -17.44
C LEU A 288 17.55 41.09 -18.82
N GLY A 289 16.35 40.66 -19.25
CA GLY A 289 16.06 40.27 -20.62
C GLY A 289 15.55 41.45 -21.44
N VAL A 290 16.38 41.94 -22.36
CA VAL A 290 16.06 43.07 -23.27
C VAL A 290 15.47 42.54 -24.58
N PRO A 291 14.33 43.07 -25.06
CA PRO A 291 13.80 42.74 -26.38
C PRO A 291 14.78 43.13 -27.50
N ASN A 292 14.96 42.27 -28.49
CA ASN A 292 15.87 42.55 -29.62
C ASN A 292 15.54 43.85 -30.35
N ALA A 293 14.25 44.17 -30.53
CA ALA A 293 13.82 45.41 -31.18
C ALA A 293 14.18 46.68 -30.40
N SER A 294 14.32 46.58 -29.07
CA SER A 294 14.75 47.68 -28.20
C SER A 294 16.27 47.78 -28.11
N ASN A 295 17.02 46.81 -28.66
CA ASN A 295 18.48 46.77 -28.57
C ASN A 295 19.13 47.58 -29.70
N ASN A 296 19.29 48.88 -29.47
CA ASN A 296 19.90 49.79 -30.43
C ASN A 296 21.45 49.73 -30.38
N SER A 297 22.10 49.99 -31.51
CA SER A 297 23.56 50.10 -31.57
C SER A 297 24.10 51.21 -30.67
N ASN A 298 25.33 51.04 -30.16
CA ASN A 298 26.02 52.03 -29.30
C ASN A 298 25.20 52.41 -28.05
N SER A 299 24.46 51.46 -27.50
CA SER A 299 23.65 51.65 -26.30
C SER A 299 23.72 50.40 -25.41
N ASN A 300 23.32 50.54 -24.14
CA ASN A 300 23.19 49.39 -23.25
C ASN A 300 22.09 49.58 -22.22
N PHE A 301 21.39 48.49 -21.89
CA PHE A 301 20.47 48.44 -20.77
C PHE A 301 21.14 47.83 -19.55
N THR A 302 20.85 48.41 -18.40
CA THR A 302 21.25 47.88 -17.09
C THR A 302 20.04 47.89 -16.18
N ALA A 303 20.02 47.04 -15.16
CA ALA A 303 18.96 47.07 -14.17
C ALA A 303 19.52 46.81 -12.77
N TYR A 304 18.85 47.39 -11.77
CA TYR A 304 19.16 47.22 -10.36
C TYR A 304 17.88 47.41 -9.55
N VAL A 305 17.79 46.76 -8.39
CA VAL A 305 16.72 47.06 -7.44
C VAL A 305 16.96 48.45 -6.88
N SER A 306 16.04 49.38 -7.12
CA SER A 306 16.19 50.78 -6.75
C SER A 306 15.39 51.15 -5.50
N ALA A 307 14.41 50.32 -5.13
CA ALA A 307 13.64 50.39 -3.89
C ALA A 307 12.95 49.05 -3.64
N ALA A 308 12.32 48.90 -2.47
CA ALA A 308 11.48 47.75 -2.17
C ALA A 308 10.46 47.51 -3.29
N ASN A 309 10.37 46.26 -3.75
CA ASN A 309 9.50 45.82 -4.85
C ASN A 309 9.76 46.48 -6.22
N THR A 310 10.84 47.23 -6.39
CA THR A 310 11.02 48.10 -7.57
C THR A 310 12.39 47.90 -8.21
N VAL A 311 12.40 47.47 -9.47
CA VAL A 311 13.61 47.40 -10.30
C VAL A 311 13.62 48.58 -11.25
N THR A 312 14.70 49.35 -11.25
CA THR A 312 14.94 50.35 -12.29
C THR A 312 15.66 49.71 -13.46
N VAL A 313 15.12 49.88 -14.66
CA VAL A 313 15.79 49.60 -15.92
C VAL A 313 16.31 50.92 -16.47
N LYS A 314 17.62 51.00 -16.67
CA LYS A 314 18.32 52.17 -17.18
C LYS A 314 18.80 51.90 -18.59
N PHE A 315 18.35 52.73 -19.53
CA PHE A 315 18.89 52.82 -20.88
C PHE A 315 20.02 53.85 -20.90
N ASN A 316 21.20 53.44 -21.36
CA ASN A 316 22.34 54.34 -21.54
C ASN A 316 22.60 54.51 -23.04
N ASN A 317 22.56 55.76 -23.52
CA ASN A 317 22.89 56.09 -24.89
C ASN A 317 24.34 56.58 -24.97
N TYR A 318 25.22 55.76 -25.56
CA TYR A 318 26.64 56.10 -25.76
C TYR A 318 26.92 56.64 -27.17
N SER A 319 25.89 56.76 -28.00
CA SER A 319 26.02 57.29 -29.36
C SER A 319 26.13 58.81 -29.35
N THR A 320 26.45 59.37 -30.53
CA THR A 320 26.54 60.82 -30.77
C THR A 320 25.20 61.45 -31.16
N VAL A 321 24.13 60.66 -31.27
CA VAL A 321 22.78 61.13 -31.63
C VAL A 321 21.77 60.72 -30.58
N ALA A 322 20.57 61.31 -30.60
CA ALA A 322 19.48 60.84 -29.76
C ALA A 322 18.98 59.47 -30.26
N VAL A 323 18.66 58.57 -29.33
CA VAL A 323 18.16 57.21 -29.63
C VAL A 323 16.83 57.00 -28.93
N ASP A 324 15.84 56.56 -29.69
CA ASP A 324 14.51 56.18 -29.21
C ASP A 324 14.36 54.66 -29.31
N PRO A 325 14.53 53.92 -28.19
CA PRO A 325 14.35 52.48 -28.20
C PRO A 325 12.90 52.11 -28.50
N ALA A 326 12.71 51.08 -29.34
CA ALA A 326 11.37 50.57 -29.59
C ALA A 326 10.75 50.01 -28.30
N SER A 327 9.45 50.25 -28.11
CA SER A 327 8.69 49.67 -27.01
C SER A 327 8.76 48.15 -27.05
N GLY A 328 8.91 47.52 -25.89
CA GLY A 328 8.98 46.06 -25.82
C GLY A 328 8.80 45.50 -24.42
N THR A 329 8.56 44.19 -24.33
CA THR A 329 8.37 43.49 -23.05
C THR A 329 9.71 43.06 -22.46
N PHE A 330 10.19 43.82 -21.50
CA PHE A 330 11.39 43.48 -20.72
C PHE A 330 11.05 42.40 -19.69
N ARG A 331 11.99 41.48 -19.48
CA ARG A 331 11.88 40.41 -18.47
C ARG A 331 12.90 40.66 -17.38
N VAL A 332 12.47 40.66 -16.13
CA VAL A 332 13.32 40.92 -14.98
C VAL A 332 13.30 39.71 -14.07
N SER A 333 14.48 39.19 -13.75
CA SER A 333 14.68 38.16 -12.73
C SER A 333 15.57 38.72 -11.63
N VAL A 334 15.08 38.73 -10.40
CA VAL A 334 15.82 39.19 -9.21
C VAL A 334 16.19 37.95 -8.39
N MET A 335 17.48 37.72 -8.20
CA MET A 335 17.98 36.58 -7.42
C MET A 335 17.99 36.98 -5.94
N ARG A 336 17.16 36.31 -5.12
CA ARG A 336 17.16 36.50 -3.66
C ARG A 336 18.28 35.69 -3.03
N TYR A 337 19.20 36.40 -2.36
CA TYR A 337 20.23 35.80 -1.50
C TYR A 337 19.67 35.51 -0.10
#